data_AF-A0AA39DCJ6-F1
#
_entry.id   AF-A0AA39DCJ6-F1
#
_cell.length_a   1.000
_cell.length_b   1.000
_cell.length_c   1.000
_cell.angle_alpha   90.00
_cell.angle_beta   90.00
_cell.angle_gamma   90.00
#
_symmetry.space_group_name_H-M   'P 1'
#
loop_
_entity.id
_entity.type
_entity.pdbx_description
1 polymer ?
#
loop_
_entity_poly.entity_id
_entity_poly.type
_entity_poly.pdbx_seq_one_letter_code
_entity_poly.pdbx_strand_id
1 'polypeptide(L)'
;MKKKGELDVFVSVSRKRAVQLLVGVGLLYVILVGLEIPFVFRTGFGAVSHEGLNGLMGDALPLSFQLASEEDMEERTAPIRPLQVPFRVSQGLVPQGARQLTEYSGVSGLKFGHLDVNVSGKDGFSELEKTAKVAWDIGKKLWADLQSGKIQTEINKNGDARPESCAHSVALSGPEFLKRGNIMVLPCGLTLGSHLTVVGKPRSAHPEHDPKISLLTDGDESVMVSQFMLELQGLKTVDGEDPPRILHLNPRIKGDWSGKPVIEQNTCYRMQWGTALRCEGWKSKADEETVDGLAKCEKWIRDDDDHSESSKTTWWLNRLIGRTKKMTVDWPFPFEEGKLFVLTLSAGLEGYHISVDGRHITSFPYRTGFALEDATGLSLNGDIDVHAIFAASLPTSHPNYAPQRHLEMSSIWKAPSLPNGPVELFIGILSAGNHFAERMAVRKSWMQHKFIRSSNVVTRFFVALHARKEVNVELKKEAEYFGDIVMVPYMDNYDLVVLKTLAISEYGVSRGIITKLEMLILIFFPPKT
;
A
#
# COMPACT_ATOMS: atom_id res chain seq x y z
N MET A 1 -48.69 -20.30 -68.31
CA MET A 1 -49.67 -19.20 -68.07
C MET A 1 -49.49 -18.66 -66.66
N LYS A 2 -49.71 -17.35 -66.51
CA LYS A 2 -49.30 -16.43 -65.44
C LYS A 2 -49.68 -16.82 -64.00
N LYS A 3 -48.73 -16.69 -63.07
CA LYS A 3 -48.80 -15.93 -61.79
C LYS A 3 -47.61 -16.29 -60.87
N LYS A 4 -46.43 -15.72 -61.13
CA LYS A 4 -45.28 -15.79 -60.19
C LYS A 4 -44.70 -14.41 -59.84
N GLY A 5 -45.22 -13.33 -60.44
CA GLY A 5 -44.70 -11.97 -60.28
C GLY A 5 -45.28 -11.17 -59.11
N GLU A 6 -46.43 -11.54 -58.55
CA GLU A 6 -47.05 -10.76 -57.47
C GLU A 6 -46.52 -11.11 -56.07
N LEU A 7 -46.06 -12.35 -55.83
CA LEU A 7 -45.63 -12.77 -54.49
C LEU A 7 -44.25 -12.22 -54.10
N ASP A 8 -43.30 -12.11 -55.04
CA ASP A 8 -41.94 -11.62 -54.76
C ASP A 8 -41.89 -10.12 -54.44
N VAL A 9 -42.83 -9.34 -54.99
CA VAL A 9 -42.92 -7.90 -54.71
C VAL A 9 -43.42 -7.66 -53.28
N PHE A 10 -44.37 -8.45 -52.78
CA PHE A 10 -44.87 -8.32 -51.41
C PHE A 10 -43.84 -8.71 -50.33
N VAL A 11 -43.02 -9.74 -50.58
CA VAL A 11 -41.97 -10.16 -49.65
C VAL A 11 -40.81 -9.16 -49.60
N SER A 12 -40.47 -8.53 -50.74
CA SER A 12 -39.45 -7.47 -50.80
C SER A 12 -39.88 -6.18 -50.08
N VAL A 13 -41.16 -5.81 -50.17
CA VAL A 13 -41.71 -4.61 -49.51
C VAL A 13 -41.86 -4.80 -48.00
N SER A 14 -42.23 -5.99 -47.52
CA SER A 14 -42.34 -6.24 -46.06
C SER A 14 -40.98 -6.22 -45.37
N ARG A 15 -39.93 -6.76 -46.02
CA ARG A 15 -38.54 -6.74 -45.50
C ARG A 15 -37.99 -5.32 -45.40
N LYS A 16 -38.27 -4.45 -46.39
CA LYS A 16 -37.87 -3.04 -46.34
C LYS A 16 -38.53 -2.28 -45.19
N ARG A 17 -39.82 -2.54 -44.91
CA ARG A 17 -40.52 -1.94 -43.76
C ARG A 17 -39.98 -2.44 -42.41
N ALA A 18 -39.62 -3.71 -42.31
CA ALA A 18 -39.01 -4.26 -41.09
C ALA A 18 -37.62 -3.65 -40.81
N VAL A 19 -36.80 -3.45 -41.85
CA VAL A 19 -35.50 -2.78 -41.72
C VAL A 19 -35.66 -1.31 -41.35
N GLN A 20 -36.62 -0.60 -41.93
CA GLN A 20 -36.91 0.79 -41.55
C GLN A 20 -37.40 0.91 -40.10
N LEU A 21 -38.19 -0.05 -39.61
CA LEU A 21 -38.59 -0.12 -38.20
C LEU A 21 -37.39 -0.36 -37.27
N LEU A 22 -36.49 -1.28 -37.61
CA LEU A 22 -35.28 -1.55 -36.82
C LEU A 22 -34.34 -0.33 -36.76
N VAL A 23 -34.17 0.37 -37.89
CA VAL A 23 -33.39 1.62 -37.93
C VAL A 23 -34.06 2.71 -37.09
N GLY A 24 -35.40 2.81 -37.13
CA GLY A 24 -36.16 3.73 -36.29
C GLY A 24 -36.01 3.44 -34.80
N VAL A 25 -36.08 2.16 -34.39
CA VAL A 25 -35.86 1.74 -33.00
C VAL A 25 -34.42 2.01 -32.56
N GLY A 26 -33.43 1.77 -33.42
CA GLY A 26 -32.02 2.08 -33.13
C GLY A 26 -31.77 3.58 -32.94
N LEU A 27 -32.37 4.42 -33.78
CA LEU A 27 -32.32 5.88 -33.63
C LEU A 27 -33.01 6.34 -32.35
N LEU A 28 -34.17 5.77 -32.01
CA LEU A 28 -34.87 6.07 -30.76
C LEU A 28 -34.03 5.68 -29.53
N TYR A 29 -33.34 4.53 -29.58
CA TYR A 29 -32.43 4.09 -28.53
C TYR A 29 -31.24 5.05 -28.35
N VAL A 30 -30.61 5.50 -29.45
CA VAL A 30 -29.52 6.49 -29.39
C VAL A 30 -29.99 7.84 -28.85
N ILE A 31 -31.22 8.26 -29.17
CA ILE A 31 -31.81 9.49 -28.63
C ILE A 31 -32.11 9.34 -27.13
N LEU A 32 -32.69 8.21 -26.70
CA LEU A 32 -32.96 7.95 -25.28
C LEU A 32 -31.67 7.91 -24.45
N VAL A 33 -30.65 7.19 -24.93
CA VAL A 33 -29.33 7.15 -24.28
C VAL A 33 -28.65 8.53 -24.33
N GLY A 34 -28.73 9.24 -25.46
CA GLY A 34 -28.17 10.58 -25.63
C GLY A 34 -28.86 11.65 -24.78
N LEU A 35 -30.12 11.46 -24.39
CA LEU A 35 -30.87 12.32 -23.47
C LEU A 35 -30.71 11.95 -22.00
N GLU A 36 -30.26 10.74 -21.67
CA GLU A 36 -29.88 10.35 -20.30
C GLU A 36 -28.41 10.72 -19.96
N ILE A 37 -27.52 10.80 -20.97
CA ILE A 37 -26.12 11.20 -20.78
C ILE A 37 -25.94 12.63 -20.19
N PRO A 38 -26.76 13.67 -20.46
CA PRO A 38 -26.59 14.98 -19.84
C PRO A 38 -27.03 15.02 -18.38
N PHE A 39 -27.73 13.98 -17.87
CA PHE A 39 -28.14 13.89 -16.47
C PHE A 39 -27.13 13.15 -15.59
N VAL A 40 -26.37 12.19 -16.16
CA VAL A 40 -25.33 11.46 -15.41
C VAL A 40 -24.03 12.28 -15.28
N PHE A 41 -23.77 13.23 -16.19
CA PHE A 41 -22.56 14.08 -16.12
C PHE A 41 -22.75 15.43 -15.40
N ARG A 42 -23.94 15.73 -14.86
CA ARG A 42 -24.21 17.01 -14.17
C ARG A 42 -24.22 16.93 -12.63
N THR A 43 -24.03 15.76 -12.03
CA THR A 43 -23.97 15.57 -10.57
C THR A 43 -22.60 15.19 -10.02
N GLY A 44 -21.51 15.36 -10.79
CA GLY A 44 -20.22 14.83 -10.36
C GLY A 44 -18.97 15.55 -10.85
N PHE A 45 -18.97 16.88 -11.07
CA PHE A 45 -17.74 17.68 -11.09
C PHE A 45 -18.10 19.16 -10.89
N GLY A 46 -18.21 19.57 -9.63
CA GLY A 46 -18.58 20.93 -9.25
C GLY A 46 -18.05 21.32 -7.88
N ALA A 47 -16.74 21.12 -7.65
CA ALA A 47 -16.03 21.69 -6.51
C ALA A 47 -14.51 21.70 -6.72
N VAL A 48 -14.03 22.35 -7.79
CA VAL A 48 -12.70 22.98 -7.78
C VAL A 48 -12.87 24.38 -8.36
N SER A 49 -12.90 25.33 -7.46
CA SER A 49 -12.89 26.77 -7.70
C SER A 49 -11.62 27.18 -8.42
N HIS A 50 -11.78 27.70 -9.65
CA HIS A 50 -10.80 28.58 -10.27
C HIS A 50 -11.20 30.01 -9.93
N GLU A 51 -10.49 30.63 -9.00
CA GLU A 51 -10.49 32.07 -8.85
C GLU A 51 -9.89 32.71 -10.10
N GLY A 52 -10.52 33.83 -10.51
CA GLY A 52 -9.95 34.82 -11.43
C GLY A 52 -10.19 34.56 -12.91
N LEU A 53 -11.25 35.17 -13.48
CA LEU A 53 -11.13 36.30 -14.41
C LEU A 53 -12.53 36.70 -14.94
N ASN A 54 -12.84 38.00 -14.82
CA ASN A 54 -13.81 38.78 -15.60
C ASN A 54 -15.32 38.55 -15.39
N GLY A 55 -15.91 39.49 -14.65
CA GLY A 55 -17.27 39.94 -14.93
C GLY A 55 -17.32 40.83 -16.18
N LEU A 56 -18.40 40.69 -16.95
CA LEU A 56 -19.23 41.81 -17.42
C LEU A 56 -20.47 41.25 -18.13
N MET A 57 -21.61 41.92 -17.91
CA MET A 57 -22.93 41.78 -18.56
C MET A 57 -23.71 40.49 -18.22
N GLY A 58 -24.96 40.53 -17.80
CA GLY A 58 -25.95 41.61 -17.72
C GLY A 58 -27.32 40.95 -17.72
N ASP A 59 -28.16 41.35 -16.77
CA ASP A 59 -29.63 41.34 -16.75
C ASP A 59 -30.40 40.04 -17.07
N ALA A 60 -31.06 39.49 -16.03
CA ALA A 60 -32.52 39.56 -15.86
C ALA A 60 -33.04 38.43 -14.93
N LEU A 61 -33.60 38.82 -13.79
CA LEU A 61 -34.54 38.02 -12.97
C LEU A 61 -35.98 38.29 -13.49
N PRO A 62 -37.03 37.66 -12.93
CA PRO A 62 -37.33 36.22 -12.86
C PRO A 62 -38.80 35.95 -13.28
N LEU A 63 -39.21 34.71 -13.59
CA LEU A 63 -40.61 34.34 -13.34
C LEU A 63 -40.82 32.85 -13.06
N SER A 64 -41.56 32.67 -11.98
CA SER A 64 -42.08 31.47 -11.33
C SER A 64 -42.98 30.59 -12.19
N PHE A 65 -42.93 29.27 -11.95
CA PHE A 65 -44.13 28.44 -11.91
C PHE A 65 -44.04 27.47 -10.71
N GLN A 66 -45.00 27.60 -9.80
CA GLN A 66 -45.30 26.68 -8.71
C GLN A 66 -45.95 25.41 -9.27
N LEU A 67 -45.61 24.25 -8.69
CA LEU A 67 -46.53 23.12 -8.57
C LEU A 67 -46.31 22.43 -7.23
N ALA A 68 -47.43 22.09 -6.61
CA ALA A 68 -47.62 21.86 -5.19
C ALA A 68 -47.23 20.43 -4.72
N SER A 69 -46.95 20.36 -3.40
CA SER A 69 -47.15 19.29 -2.39
C SER A 69 -47.27 17.83 -2.86
N GLU A 70 -46.59 16.84 -2.27
CA GLU A 70 -46.72 16.45 -0.85
C GLU A 70 -45.38 16.16 -0.14
N GLU A 71 -45.43 16.36 1.18
CA GLU A 71 -44.37 16.31 2.18
C GLU A 71 -43.90 14.89 2.50
N ASP A 72 -42.59 14.72 2.70
CA ASP A 72 -42.10 13.86 3.79
C ASP A 72 -40.96 14.61 4.48
N MET A 73 -41.21 14.96 5.75
CA MET A 73 -40.39 15.85 6.55
C MET A 73 -39.13 15.14 7.10
N GLU A 74 -37.96 15.43 6.52
CA GLU A 74 -36.69 15.30 7.23
C GLU A 74 -36.28 16.66 7.79
N GLU A 75 -36.29 16.76 9.13
CA GLU A 75 -35.83 17.91 9.90
C GLU A 75 -34.32 18.10 9.71
N ARG A 76 -33.92 18.84 8.67
CA ARG A 76 -32.53 19.28 8.48
C ARG A 76 -32.22 20.46 9.40
N THR A 77 -31.61 20.19 10.55
CA THR A 77 -30.85 21.21 11.27
C THR A 77 -29.52 21.47 10.54
N ALA A 78 -29.27 22.72 10.14
CA ALA A 78 -28.02 23.14 9.51
C ALA A 78 -26.82 23.02 10.48
N PRO A 79 -25.61 22.69 9.98
CA PRO A 79 -24.43 22.55 10.83
C PRO A 79 -23.98 23.91 11.37
N ILE A 80 -23.86 24.00 12.70
CA ILE A 80 -23.31 25.16 13.40
C ILE A 80 -21.79 25.18 13.17
N ARG A 81 -21.28 26.30 12.63
CA ARG A 81 -19.85 26.60 12.48
C ARG A 81 -19.16 26.55 13.87
N PRO A 82 -18.10 25.76 14.09
CA PRO A 82 -17.41 25.75 15.37
C PRO A 82 -16.71 27.09 15.64
N LEU A 83 -17.00 27.68 16.79
CA LEU A 83 -16.22 28.78 17.37
C LEU A 83 -14.84 28.23 17.74
N GLN A 84 -13.77 28.73 17.10
CA GLN A 84 -12.40 28.52 17.59
C GLN A 84 -12.24 29.26 18.92
N VAL A 85 -12.11 28.51 20.02
CA VAL A 85 -11.61 29.04 21.29
C VAL A 85 -10.22 28.42 21.53
N PRO A 86 -9.16 29.22 21.69
CA PRO A 86 -7.83 28.69 21.94
C PRO A 86 -7.73 28.21 23.39
N PHE A 87 -7.46 26.91 23.59
CA PHE A 87 -7.24 26.33 24.91
C PHE A 87 -5.81 26.62 25.38
N ARG A 88 -5.65 27.57 26.31
CA ARG A 88 -4.41 27.76 27.08
C ARG A 88 -4.39 26.77 28.25
N VAL A 89 -3.29 26.04 28.38
CA VAL A 89 -2.98 25.21 29.54
C VAL A 89 -2.65 26.12 30.71
N SER A 90 -3.52 26.18 31.72
CA SER A 90 -3.21 26.76 33.03
C SER A 90 -2.96 25.63 34.03
N GLN A 91 -1.82 25.72 34.72
CA GLN A 91 -1.43 24.84 35.82
C GLN A 91 -2.34 25.05 37.04
N GLY A 92 -2.76 23.93 37.65
CA GLY A 92 -3.11 23.83 39.07
C GLY A 92 -4.52 24.26 39.49
N LEU A 93 -5.36 23.28 39.83
CA LEU A 93 -6.11 23.15 41.09
C LEU A 93 -7.03 21.91 41.02
N VAL A 94 -6.88 21.02 42.01
CA VAL A 94 -7.64 19.78 42.16
C VAL A 94 -9.07 20.08 42.63
N PRO A 95 -10.10 19.47 42.02
CA PRO A 95 -11.30 19.13 42.77
C PRO A 95 -11.49 17.61 42.83
N GLN A 96 -11.55 17.10 44.05
CA GLN A 96 -11.97 15.74 44.36
C GLN A 96 -13.41 15.52 43.90
N GLY A 97 -13.60 14.53 43.03
CA GLY A 97 -14.90 14.07 42.58
C GLY A 97 -14.73 12.69 41.96
N ALA A 98 -14.82 11.66 42.78
CA ALA A 98 -14.79 10.27 42.35
C ALA A 98 -15.94 10.01 41.37
N ARG A 99 -15.65 10.05 40.06
CA ARG A 99 -16.46 9.42 39.03
C ARG A 99 -15.70 8.17 38.60
N GLN A 100 -16.29 7.01 38.88
CA GLN A 100 -15.83 5.71 38.39
C GLN A 100 -15.51 5.81 36.91
N LEU A 101 -14.23 5.69 36.56
CA LEU A 101 -13.81 5.39 35.21
C LEU A 101 -14.40 4.01 34.88
N THR A 102 -15.32 3.97 33.93
CA THR A 102 -15.78 2.73 33.29
C THR A 102 -14.54 2.07 32.69
N GLU A 103 -14.10 0.97 33.30
CA GLU A 103 -12.83 0.31 33.01
C GLU A 103 -12.86 -0.26 31.58
N TYR A 104 -12.03 0.31 30.70
CA TYR A 104 -11.85 -0.18 29.34
C TYR A 104 -11.17 -1.55 29.37
N SER A 105 -11.97 -2.61 29.29
CA SER A 105 -11.50 -3.99 29.17
C SER A 105 -11.32 -4.34 27.68
N GLY A 106 -10.51 -3.56 26.95
CA GLY A 106 -10.19 -3.75 25.53
C GLY A 106 -9.20 -4.87 25.24
N VAL A 107 -9.20 -5.92 26.06
CA VAL A 107 -8.28 -7.06 25.96
C VAL A 107 -9.11 -8.30 25.71
N SER A 108 -8.69 -9.13 24.76
CA SER A 108 -9.33 -10.43 24.53
C SER A 108 -9.19 -11.33 25.76
N GLY A 109 -10.27 -12.04 26.09
CA GLY A 109 -10.34 -12.98 27.19
C GLY A 109 -9.81 -14.37 26.84
N LEU A 110 -9.24 -14.56 25.64
CA LEU A 110 -8.74 -15.83 25.15
C LEU A 110 -7.70 -16.41 26.12
N LYS A 111 -7.98 -17.58 26.70
CA LYS A 111 -7.08 -18.28 27.62
C LYS A 111 -6.55 -19.55 26.96
N PHE A 112 -5.25 -19.63 26.74
CA PHE A 112 -4.57 -20.83 26.23
C PHE A 112 -4.21 -21.84 27.33
N GLY A 113 -5.14 -22.12 28.25
CA GLY A 113 -4.88 -22.99 29.41
C GLY A 113 -4.60 -24.47 29.06
N HIS A 114 -4.84 -24.90 27.82
CA HIS A 114 -4.60 -26.27 27.38
C HIS A 114 -3.14 -26.54 26.95
N LEU A 115 -2.31 -25.50 26.80
CA LEU A 115 -0.88 -25.58 26.45
C LEU A 115 0.04 -25.64 27.69
N ASP A 116 -0.53 -25.57 28.89
CA ASP A 116 0.14 -25.73 30.18
C ASP A 116 0.26 -27.20 30.61
N VAL A 117 -0.22 -28.15 29.80
CA VAL A 117 -0.05 -29.59 30.06
C VAL A 117 1.39 -29.99 29.76
N ASN A 118 2.06 -30.48 30.81
CA ASN A 118 3.45 -30.94 30.90
C ASN A 118 4.17 -31.25 29.57
N VAL A 119 5.29 -30.56 29.36
CA VAL A 119 6.36 -30.78 28.35
C VAL A 119 7.02 -32.18 28.45
N SER A 120 6.56 -33.03 29.38
CA SER A 120 7.13 -34.35 29.66
C SER A 120 6.38 -35.52 28.99
N GLY A 121 5.26 -35.28 28.30
CA GLY A 121 4.51 -36.32 27.60
C GLY A 121 5.02 -36.54 26.18
N LYS A 122 5.31 -37.79 25.81
CA LYS A 122 5.81 -38.23 24.50
C LYS A 122 4.80 -38.11 23.34
N ASP A 123 3.80 -37.21 23.43
CA ASP A 123 2.79 -37.01 22.39
C ASP A 123 2.92 -35.62 21.75
N GLY A 124 2.93 -35.61 20.42
CA GLY A 124 3.36 -34.51 19.58
C GLY A 124 2.39 -33.33 19.55
N PHE A 125 2.85 -32.19 20.06
CA PHE A 125 2.29 -30.88 19.69
C PHE A 125 2.58 -30.59 18.22
N SER A 126 1.58 -30.08 17.51
CA SER A 126 1.74 -29.51 16.17
C SER A 126 2.74 -28.33 16.21
N GLU A 127 3.43 -28.07 15.10
CA GLU A 127 4.36 -26.91 15.01
C GLU A 127 3.66 -25.58 15.32
N LEU A 128 2.36 -25.48 15.00
CA LEU A 128 1.51 -24.33 15.29
C LEU A 128 1.34 -24.11 16.80
N GLU A 129 1.15 -25.17 17.60
CA GLU A 129 0.97 -25.09 19.05
C GLU A 129 2.25 -24.62 19.77
N LYS A 130 3.42 -25.07 19.30
CA LYS A 130 4.71 -24.60 19.81
C LYS A 130 4.90 -23.11 19.53
N THR A 131 4.61 -22.70 18.30
CA THR A 131 4.69 -21.30 17.86
C THR A 131 3.73 -20.42 18.64
N ALA A 132 2.50 -20.89 18.85
CA ALA A 132 1.48 -20.22 19.66
C ALA A 132 1.93 -20.00 21.10
N LYS A 133 2.52 -21.02 21.74
CA LYS A 133 3.01 -20.93 23.12
C LYS A 133 4.13 -19.90 23.27
N VAL A 134 5.13 -19.93 22.38
CA VAL A 134 6.24 -18.96 22.39
C VAL A 134 5.71 -17.54 22.21
N ALA A 135 4.86 -17.30 21.21
CA ALA A 135 4.27 -15.98 20.96
C ALA A 135 3.41 -15.49 22.13
N TRP A 136 2.71 -16.39 22.81
CA TRP A 136 1.89 -16.10 23.98
C TRP A 136 2.73 -15.69 25.19
N ASP A 137 3.83 -16.39 25.47
CA ASP A 137 4.70 -16.06 26.59
C ASP A 137 5.46 -14.75 26.39
N ILE A 138 5.97 -14.51 25.18
CA ILE A 138 6.58 -13.23 24.80
C ILE A 138 5.55 -12.11 24.88
N GLY A 139 4.36 -12.32 24.31
CA GLY A 139 3.30 -11.31 24.28
C GLY A 139 2.74 -10.97 25.66
N LYS A 140 2.53 -11.93 26.55
CA LYS A 140 2.11 -11.68 27.95
C LYS A 140 3.10 -10.79 28.69
N LYS A 141 4.40 -11.07 28.55
CA LYS A 141 5.47 -10.26 29.15
C LYS A 141 5.43 -8.84 28.60
N LEU A 142 5.36 -8.71 27.27
CA LEU A 142 5.31 -7.42 26.59
C LEU A 142 4.06 -6.61 26.97
N TRP A 143 2.90 -7.27 27.10
CA TRP A 143 1.67 -6.66 27.59
C TRP A 143 1.80 -6.14 29.02
N ALA A 144 2.40 -6.92 29.92
CA ALA A 144 2.64 -6.51 31.30
C ALA A 144 3.60 -5.30 31.38
N ASP A 145 4.67 -5.30 30.58
CA ASP A 145 5.60 -4.18 30.46
C ASP A 145 4.90 -2.92 29.88
N LEU A 146 3.93 -3.09 28.97
CA LEU A 146 3.12 -2.00 28.40
C LEU A 146 2.09 -1.45 29.40
N GLN A 147 1.48 -2.32 30.22
CA GLN A 147 0.52 -1.93 31.26
C GLN A 147 1.19 -1.19 32.41
N SER A 148 2.38 -1.65 32.82
CA SER A 148 3.18 -1.01 33.88
C SER A 148 3.80 0.33 33.46
N GLY A 149 3.66 0.75 32.20
CA GLY A 149 4.30 1.97 31.67
C GLY A 149 5.83 1.84 31.59
N LYS A 150 6.39 0.66 31.86
CA LYS A 150 7.82 0.40 31.83
C LYS A 150 8.38 0.59 30.42
N ILE A 151 7.64 0.21 29.38
CA ILE A 151 8.05 0.45 27.98
C ILE A 151 8.15 1.96 27.69
N GLN A 152 7.16 2.75 28.09
CA GLN A 152 7.20 4.21 27.91
C GLN A 152 8.38 4.82 28.69
N THR A 153 8.67 4.29 29.88
CA THR A 153 9.78 4.73 30.72
C THR A 153 11.13 4.29 30.17
N GLU A 154 11.25 3.10 29.58
CA GLU A 154 12.43 2.60 28.88
C GLU A 154 12.69 3.40 27.61
N ILE A 155 11.66 3.73 26.83
CA ILE A 155 11.77 4.61 25.66
C ILE A 155 12.24 6.00 26.09
N ASN A 156 11.68 6.53 27.18
CA ASN A 156 12.07 7.85 27.71
C ASN A 156 13.47 7.83 28.35
N LYS A 157 13.89 6.74 29.00
CA LYS A 157 15.23 6.56 29.60
C LYS A 157 16.31 6.23 28.56
N ASN A 158 15.97 5.48 27.53
CA ASN A 158 16.81 5.33 26.33
C ASN A 158 16.89 6.61 25.52
N GLY A 159 16.18 7.69 25.91
CA GLY A 159 16.50 9.05 25.47
C GLY A 159 17.90 9.52 25.92
N ASP A 160 18.51 8.90 26.94
CA ASP A 160 19.89 9.18 27.38
C ASP A 160 20.96 8.28 26.71
N ALA A 161 20.57 7.17 26.09
CA ALA A 161 21.41 6.56 25.05
C ALA A 161 21.16 7.39 23.80
N ARG A 162 22.11 8.27 23.42
CA ARG A 162 21.95 9.23 22.30
C ARG A 162 21.04 8.62 21.22
N PRO A 163 19.81 9.16 20.99
CA PRO A 163 18.95 8.64 19.94
C PRO A 163 19.79 8.57 18.67
N GLU A 164 19.78 7.44 17.97
CA GLU A 164 20.55 7.30 16.72
C GLU A 164 20.26 8.54 15.87
N SER A 165 21.28 9.37 15.69
CA SER A 165 21.10 10.69 15.10
C SER A 165 20.71 10.48 13.64
N CYS A 166 19.48 10.83 13.27
CA CYS A 166 19.03 10.75 11.88
C CYS A 166 19.68 11.88 11.08
N ALA A 167 20.74 11.56 10.35
CA ALA A 167 21.32 12.50 9.41
C ALA A 167 20.36 12.69 8.22
N HIS A 168 20.09 13.94 7.83
CA HIS A 168 19.30 14.27 6.62
C HIS A 168 19.93 13.74 5.33
N SER A 169 21.24 13.47 5.36
CA SER A 169 21.99 12.87 4.27
C SER A 169 23.15 12.04 4.80
N VAL A 170 23.46 10.95 4.12
CA VAL A 170 24.59 10.05 4.42
C VAL A 170 25.33 9.78 3.12
N ALA A 171 26.66 9.87 3.15
CA ALA A 171 27.52 9.53 2.02
C ALA A 171 28.53 8.48 2.46
N LEU A 172 28.76 7.47 1.62
CA LEU A 172 29.79 6.45 1.83
C LEU A 172 30.63 6.31 0.56
N SER A 173 31.94 6.21 0.73
CA SER A 173 32.83 5.77 -0.35
C SER A 173 32.71 4.26 -0.55
N GLY A 174 33.03 3.77 -1.75
CA GLY A 174 33.08 2.32 -2.04
C GLY A 174 33.87 1.49 -1.01
N PRO A 175 35.12 1.89 -0.67
CA PRO A 175 35.91 1.18 0.34
C PRO A 175 35.27 1.20 1.74
N GLU A 176 34.59 2.28 2.11
CA GLU A 176 33.89 2.37 3.39
C GLU A 176 32.65 1.48 3.41
N PHE A 177 31.90 1.45 2.31
CA PHE A 177 30.74 0.58 2.16
C PHE A 177 31.11 -0.91 2.25
N LEU A 178 32.20 -1.31 1.59
CA LEU A 178 32.75 -2.66 1.69
C LEU A 178 33.15 -3.03 3.13
N LYS A 179 33.81 -2.11 3.85
CA LYS A 179 34.18 -2.31 5.27
C LYS A 179 32.98 -2.48 6.20
N ARG A 180 31.82 -1.94 5.81
CA ARG A 180 30.54 -2.08 6.54
C ARG A 180 29.74 -3.31 6.11
N GLY A 181 30.34 -4.22 5.33
CA GLY A 181 29.69 -5.46 4.89
C GLY A 181 28.67 -5.24 3.76
N ASN A 182 28.90 -4.27 2.88
CA ASN A 182 28.02 -3.94 1.74
C ASN A 182 26.62 -3.47 2.15
N ILE A 183 26.49 -2.86 3.33
CA ILE A 183 25.24 -2.33 3.83
C ILE A 183 25.44 -0.87 4.29
N MET A 184 24.58 0.01 3.79
CA MET A 184 24.39 1.37 4.29
C MET A 184 23.18 1.37 5.22
N VAL A 185 23.41 1.69 6.50
CA VAL A 185 22.34 1.79 7.49
C VAL A 185 21.64 3.15 7.40
N LEU A 186 20.31 3.12 7.33
CA LEU A 186 19.42 4.27 7.31
C LEU A 186 18.57 4.22 8.59
N PRO A 187 19.07 4.75 9.73
CA PRO A 187 18.51 4.45 11.05
C PRO A 187 17.01 4.81 11.19
N CYS A 188 16.56 5.81 10.42
CA CYS A 188 15.24 6.40 10.47
C CYS A 188 14.41 6.11 9.21
N GLY A 189 14.91 5.21 8.35
CA GLY A 189 14.26 4.80 7.11
C GLY A 189 14.26 5.89 6.03
N LEU A 190 13.31 5.78 5.12
CA LEU A 190 13.05 6.75 4.06
C LEU A 190 11.77 7.55 4.37
N THR A 191 11.60 8.67 3.68
CA THR A 191 10.35 9.44 3.63
C THR A 191 10.04 9.82 2.18
N LEU A 192 8.87 10.40 1.94
CA LEU A 192 8.48 10.87 0.61
C LEU A 192 9.52 11.87 0.09
N GLY A 193 10.03 11.65 -1.14
CA GLY A 193 11.08 12.45 -1.75
C GLY A 193 12.52 12.10 -1.32
N SER A 194 12.71 11.15 -0.39
CA SER A 194 14.03 10.59 -0.14
C SER A 194 14.60 9.98 -1.42
N HIS A 195 15.90 10.13 -1.62
CA HIS A 195 16.59 9.54 -2.77
C HIS A 195 17.92 8.93 -2.37
N LEU A 196 18.25 7.82 -3.02
CA LEU A 196 19.48 7.06 -2.88
C LEU A 196 20.16 7.05 -4.24
N THR A 197 21.43 7.41 -4.28
CA THR A 197 22.26 7.43 -5.47
C THR A 197 23.44 6.51 -5.30
N VAL A 198 23.65 5.62 -6.26
CA VAL A 198 24.78 4.70 -6.33
C VAL A 198 25.58 5.01 -7.58
N VAL A 199 26.88 5.23 -7.41
CA VAL A 199 27.85 5.25 -8.49
C VAL A 199 28.52 3.89 -8.52
N GLY A 200 28.26 3.14 -9.58
CA GLY A 200 28.69 1.75 -9.70
C GLY A 200 29.29 1.45 -11.06
N LYS A 201 30.05 0.37 -11.11
CA LYS A 201 30.60 -0.20 -12.35
C LYS A 201 30.33 -1.71 -12.35
N PRO A 202 29.47 -2.24 -13.24
CA PRO A 202 29.25 -3.66 -13.32
C PRO A 202 30.53 -4.37 -13.76
N ARG A 203 30.77 -5.56 -13.21
CA ARG A 203 31.93 -6.37 -13.59
C ARG A 203 31.69 -7.07 -14.91
N SER A 204 32.78 -7.41 -15.58
CA SER A 204 32.75 -8.25 -16.78
C SER A 204 32.14 -9.60 -16.45
N ALA A 205 31.40 -10.16 -17.41
CA ALA A 205 30.79 -11.46 -17.22
C ALA A 205 31.83 -12.54 -16.91
N HIS A 206 31.47 -13.46 -16.03
CA HIS A 206 32.30 -14.60 -15.63
C HIS A 206 31.53 -15.91 -15.86
N PRO A 207 32.23 -17.04 -16.06
CA PRO A 207 31.57 -18.33 -16.25
C PRO A 207 30.99 -18.86 -14.93
N GLU A 208 29.70 -19.17 -14.93
CA GLU A 208 28.99 -19.84 -13.84
C GLU A 208 28.61 -21.26 -14.27
N HIS A 209 29.09 -22.27 -13.53
CA HIS A 209 28.87 -23.70 -13.81
C HIS A 209 27.57 -24.25 -13.20
N ASP A 210 26.98 -23.53 -12.24
CA ASP A 210 25.68 -23.85 -11.62
C ASP A 210 24.79 -22.59 -11.65
N PRO A 211 24.35 -22.16 -12.85
CA PRO A 211 23.67 -20.89 -13.02
C PRO A 211 22.29 -20.89 -12.34
N LYS A 212 22.04 -19.85 -11.52
CA LYS A 212 20.76 -19.68 -10.82
C LYS A 212 19.68 -18.98 -11.66
N ILE A 213 20.09 -18.28 -12.72
CA ILE A 213 19.23 -17.40 -13.52
C ILE A 213 18.92 -17.93 -14.92
N SER A 214 19.55 -19.04 -15.30
CA SER A 214 19.38 -19.72 -16.59
C SER A 214 19.68 -21.20 -16.43
N LEU A 215 19.12 -22.04 -17.29
CA LEU A 215 19.52 -23.44 -17.39
C LEU A 215 20.70 -23.58 -18.35
N LEU A 216 21.59 -24.53 -18.08
CA LEU A 216 22.62 -24.92 -19.04
C LEU A 216 21.95 -25.60 -20.24
N THR A 217 22.32 -25.15 -21.43
CA THR A 217 21.96 -25.79 -22.70
C THR A 217 22.76 -27.07 -22.90
N ASP A 218 22.16 -28.07 -23.58
CA ASP A 218 22.80 -29.36 -23.83
C ASP A 218 24.13 -29.19 -24.58
N GLY A 219 25.25 -29.37 -23.88
CA GLY A 219 26.61 -29.27 -24.41
C GLY A 219 27.44 -28.10 -23.88
N ASP A 220 26.85 -27.14 -23.15
CA ASP A 220 27.58 -26.04 -22.53
C ASP A 220 28.00 -26.36 -21.09
N GLU A 221 29.26 -26.12 -20.75
CA GLU A 221 29.81 -26.37 -19.41
C GLU A 221 29.59 -25.21 -18.42
N SER A 222 29.26 -24.01 -18.91
CA SER A 222 29.02 -22.82 -18.09
C SER A 222 28.23 -21.75 -18.84
N VAL A 223 27.56 -20.85 -18.10
CA VAL A 223 26.93 -19.64 -18.65
C VAL A 223 27.72 -18.41 -18.23
N MET A 224 27.97 -17.50 -19.17
CA MET A 224 28.60 -16.21 -18.84
C MET A 224 27.58 -15.28 -18.17
N VAL A 225 27.79 -14.96 -16.89
CA VAL A 225 26.87 -14.18 -16.06
C VAL A 225 27.50 -12.86 -15.65
N SER A 226 26.72 -11.79 -15.74
CA SER A 226 27.00 -10.49 -15.11
C SER A 226 25.69 -9.93 -14.56
N GLN A 227 25.54 -9.95 -13.24
CA GLN A 227 24.33 -9.47 -12.56
C GLN A 227 24.66 -8.84 -11.22
N PHE A 228 23.88 -7.84 -10.81
CA PHE A 228 23.97 -7.30 -9.46
C PHE A 228 22.59 -7.06 -8.87
N MET A 229 22.56 -6.85 -7.55
CA MET A 229 21.33 -6.63 -6.81
C MET A 229 21.49 -5.40 -5.93
N LEU A 230 20.50 -4.51 -5.98
CA LEU A 230 20.33 -3.40 -5.06
C LEU A 230 19.06 -3.65 -4.26
N GLU A 231 19.18 -3.67 -2.94
CA GLU A 231 18.07 -4.03 -2.04
C GLU A 231 17.83 -2.97 -0.97
N LEU A 232 16.57 -2.55 -0.83
CA LEU A 232 16.10 -1.87 0.37
C LEU A 232 15.66 -2.91 1.39
N GLN A 233 16.28 -2.89 2.57
CA GLN A 233 16.10 -3.91 3.61
C GLN A 233 15.52 -3.36 4.91
N GLY A 234 14.63 -4.15 5.51
CA GLY A 234 14.07 -3.93 6.85
C GLY A 234 14.95 -4.47 7.97
N LEU A 235 16.15 -3.92 8.14
CA LEU A 235 17.14 -4.38 9.15
C LEU A 235 16.61 -4.38 10.59
N LYS A 236 15.64 -3.53 10.92
CA LYS A 236 15.02 -3.44 12.26
C LYS A 236 13.64 -4.12 12.35
N THR A 237 13.21 -4.81 11.29
CA THR A 237 11.83 -5.31 11.17
C THR A 237 11.63 -6.67 11.82
N VAL A 238 12.68 -7.50 11.89
CA VAL A 238 12.65 -8.86 12.46
C VAL A 238 13.91 -9.13 13.29
N ASP A 239 13.75 -9.73 14.47
CA ASP A 239 14.86 -10.15 15.33
C ASP A 239 15.17 -11.64 15.09
N GLY A 240 16.39 -11.96 14.65
CA GLY A 240 16.86 -13.34 14.49
C GLY A 240 16.48 -14.04 13.18
N GLU A 241 15.78 -13.34 12.28
CA GLU A 241 15.49 -13.77 10.91
C GLU A 241 16.21 -12.85 9.90
N ASP A 242 16.31 -13.32 8.67
CA ASP A 242 16.81 -12.55 7.54
C ASP A 242 15.90 -11.32 7.26
N PRO A 243 16.45 -10.10 7.14
CA PRO A 243 15.65 -8.88 7.05
C PRO A 243 14.83 -8.84 5.75
N PRO A 244 13.55 -8.43 5.75
CA PRO A 244 12.76 -8.40 4.52
C PRO A 244 13.35 -7.47 3.47
N ARG A 245 13.19 -7.83 2.19
CA ARG A 245 13.67 -7.05 1.03
C ARG A 245 12.46 -6.28 0.52
N ILE A 246 12.32 -5.04 0.97
CA ILE A 246 11.21 -4.13 0.65
C ILE A 246 11.17 -3.85 -0.84
N LEU A 247 12.34 -3.57 -1.41
CA LEU A 247 12.59 -3.54 -2.84
C LEU A 247 13.84 -4.37 -3.11
N HIS A 248 13.73 -5.28 -4.06
CA HIS A 248 14.83 -6.00 -4.67
C HIS A 248 14.89 -5.60 -6.14
N LEU A 249 15.96 -4.91 -6.55
CA LEU A 249 16.24 -4.54 -7.92
C LEU A 249 17.40 -5.40 -8.42
N ASN A 250 17.15 -6.21 -9.45
CA ASN A 250 18.13 -7.13 -10.02
C ASN A 250 18.29 -6.90 -11.52
N PRO A 251 19.21 -6.00 -11.93
CA PRO A 251 19.66 -5.91 -13.31
C PRO A 251 20.51 -7.13 -13.67
N ARG A 252 20.10 -7.82 -14.73
CA ARG A 252 20.84 -8.93 -15.34
C ARG A 252 21.37 -8.44 -16.67
N ILE A 253 22.67 -8.21 -16.73
CA ILE A 253 23.35 -7.66 -17.91
C ILE A 253 23.63 -8.80 -18.89
N LYS A 254 24.02 -9.97 -18.37
CA LYS A 254 24.28 -11.19 -19.14
C LYS A 254 23.88 -12.45 -18.37
N GLY A 255 23.51 -13.49 -19.10
CA GLY A 255 23.23 -14.82 -18.56
C GLY A 255 21.78 -15.06 -18.13
N ASP A 256 20.86 -14.14 -18.39
CA ASP A 256 19.43 -14.40 -18.19
C ASP A 256 18.92 -15.45 -19.18
N TRP A 257 17.97 -16.29 -18.75
CA TRP A 257 17.38 -17.35 -19.57
C TRP A 257 16.76 -16.87 -20.90
N SER A 258 16.37 -15.60 -21.01
CA SER A 258 15.87 -15.02 -22.25
C SER A 258 16.97 -14.71 -23.28
N GLY A 259 18.25 -14.85 -22.88
CA GLY A 259 19.41 -14.45 -23.66
C GLY A 259 19.59 -12.93 -23.76
N LYS A 260 18.76 -12.14 -23.07
CA LYS A 260 18.70 -10.67 -23.19
C LYS A 260 18.90 -9.99 -21.85
N PRO A 261 19.43 -8.76 -21.85
CA PRO A 261 19.55 -7.99 -20.63
C PRO A 261 18.16 -7.55 -20.15
N VAL A 262 17.92 -7.71 -18.85
CA VAL A 262 16.62 -7.44 -18.22
C VAL A 262 16.80 -6.80 -16.86
N ILE A 263 15.75 -6.14 -16.37
CA ILE A 263 15.67 -5.66 -15.00
C ILE A 263 14.49 -6.34 -14.33
N GLU A 264 14.75 -7.09 -13.26
CA GLU A 264 13.71 -7.70 -12.45
C GLU A 264 13.58 -6.98 -11.12
N GLN A 265 12.34 -6.75 -10.69
CA GLN A 265 12.02 -6.09 -9.42
C GLN A 265 11.03 -6.91 -8.62
N ASN A 266 11.27 -7.02 -7.32
CA ASN A 266 10.38 -7.77 -6.44
C ASN A 266 10.48 -7.29 -4.99
N THR A 267 9.69 -7.93 -4.13
CA THR A 267 9.73 -7.79 -2.68
C THR A 267 9.78 -9.19 -2.09
N CYS A 268 10.63 -9.39 -1.07
CA CYS A 268 10.72 -10.64 -0.32
C CYS A 268 10.36 -10.40 1.15
N TYR A 269 9.34 -11.08 1.63
CA TYR A 269 8.92 -11.04 3.03
C TYR A 269 8.95 -12.45 3.61
N ARG A 270 9.63 -12.65 4.75
CA ARG A 270 9.79 -13.97 5.39
C ARG A 270 10.26 -15.07 4.43
N MET A 271 11.29 -14.75 3.63
CA MET A 271 11.84 -15.65 2.61
C MET A 271 10.88 -16.05 1.49
N GLN A 272 9.73 -15.37 1.37
CA GLN A 272 8.78 -15.56 0.28
C GLN A 272 8.82 -14.37 -0.66
N TRP A 273 9.11 -14.65 -1.93
CA TRP A 273 9.04 -13.69 -3.02
C TRP A 273 7.59 -13.49 -3.46
N GLY A 274 7.18 -12.23 -3.68
CA GLY A 274 5.91 -11.96 -4.35
C GLY A 274 6.03 -12.01 -5.87
N THR A 275 5.03 -11.44 -6.57
CA THR A 275 4.96 -11.47 -8.04
C THR A 275 6.03 -10.57 -8.68
N ALA A 276 6.98 -11.12 -9.43
CA ALA A 276 8.06 -10.31 -10.01
C ALA A 276 7.54 -9.31 -11.08
N LEU A 277 8.03 -8.07 -11.03
CA LEU A 277 7.89 -7.10 -12.11
C LEU A 277 9.15 -7.14 -12.97
N ARG A 278 9.00 -7.55 -14.23
CA ARG A 278 10.12 -7.79 -15.14
C ARG A 278 10.07 -6.83 -16.32
N CYS A 279 11.14 -6.06 -16.50
CA CYS A 279 11.31 -5.15 -17.63
C CYS A 279 12.27 -5.76 -18.65
N GLU A 280 11.74 -6.08 -19.83
CA GLU A 280 12.48 -6.75 -20.92
C GLU A 280 12.87 -5.79 -22.05
N GLY A 281 12.66 -4.50 -21.87
CA GLY A 281 12.92 -3.46 -22.88
C GLY A 281 11.72 -3.04 -23.70
N TRP A 282 10.54 -3.57 -23.38
CA TRP A 282 9.28 -3.03 -23.85
C TRP A 282 8.78 -1.97 -22.88
N LYS A 283 8.21 -0.89 -23.43
CA LYS A 283 7.48 0.07 -22.60
C LYS A 283 6.21 -0.59 -22.07
N SER A 284 5.90 -0.36 -20.79
CA SER A 284 4.59 -0.70 -20.22
C SER A 284 3.46 -0.16 -21.10
N LYS A 285 2.39 -0.95 -21.23
CA LYS A 285 1.29 -0.59 -22.11
C LYS A 285 0.60 0.68 -21.63
N ALA A 286 -0.01 1.44 -22.55
CA ALA A 286 -0.65 2.70 -22.21
C ALA A 286 -1.90 2.53 -21.31
N ASP A 287 -2.49 1.35 -21.29
CA ASP A 287 -3.62 0.95 -20.45
C ASP A 287 -3.19 0.33 -19.11
N GLU A 288 -1.89 0.06 -18.91
CA GLU A 288 -1.38 -0.39 -17.62
C GLU A 288 -1.30 0.77 -16.62
N GLU A 289 -1.64 0.47 -15.36
CA GLU A 289 -1.52 1.42 -14.26
C GLU A 289 -0.07 1.91 -14.11
N THR A 290 0.10 3.23 -14.18
CA THR A 290 1.37 3.94 -13.94
C THR A 290 1.64 4.08 -12.45
N VAL A 291 2.88 4.43 -12.10
CA VAL A 291 3.27 4.79 -10.72
C VAL A 291 3.68 6.25 -10.73
N ASP A 292 2.92 7.12 -10.05
CA ASP A 292 3.11 8.58 -10.06
C ASP A 292 3.13 9.18 -11.48
N GLY A 293 2.33 8.60 -12.39
CA GLY A 293 2.28 8.98 -13.80
C GLY A 293 3.50 8.52 -14.63
N LEU A 294 4.42 7.75 -14.03
CA LEU A 294 5.58 7.16 -14.70
C LEU A 294 5.29 5.69 -15.09
N ALA A 295 5.89 5.25 -16.20
CA ALA A 295 5.73 3.89 -16.68
C ALA A 295 6.43 2.90 -15.72
N LYS A 296 5.84 1.71 -15.53
CA LYS A 296 6.49 0.64 -14.78
C LYS A 296 7.78 0.19 -15.47
N CYS A 297 7.80 0.07 -16.79
CA CYS A 297 8.99 -0.21 -17.59
C CYS A 297 9.11 0.77 -18.77
N GLU A 298 10.31 1.31 -19.01
CA GLU A 298 10.63 2.08 -20.23
C GLU A 298 11.22 1.20 -21.33
N LYS A 299 11.13 1.69 -22.57
CA LYS A 299 11.70 1.02 -23.75
C LYS A 299 13.23 1.18 -23.81
N TRP A 300 13.93 0.12 -24.21
CA TRP A 300 15.30 0.17 -24.71
C TRP A 300 15.47 -0.69 -25.97
N ILE A 301 16.56 -0.44 -26.71
CA ILE A 301 16.91 -1.11 -27.96
C ILE A 301 17.08 -2.61 -27.71
N ARG A 302 16.46 -3.43 -28.56
CA ARG A 302 16.60 -4.88 -28.58
C ARG A 302 17.16 -5.33 -29.93
N ASP A 303 17.92 -6.42 -29.94
CA ASP A 303 18.49 -6.99 -31.17
C ASP A 303 17.42 -7.53 -32.16
N ASP A 304 16.21 -7.83 -31.67
CA ASP A 304 15.08 -8.29 -32.52
C ASP A 304 14.21 -7.13 -33.04
N ASP A 305 14.55 -5.87 -32.74
CA ASP A 305 13.80 -4.75 -33.28
C ASP A 305 14.05 -4.69 -34.79
N ASP A 306 13.04 -5.05 -35.58
CA ASP A 306 13.04 -4.84 -37.03
C ASP A 306 13.42 -3.38 -37.31
N HIS A 307 14.66 -3.15 -37.77
CA HIS A 307 15.23 -1.84 -38.12
C HIS A 307 14.43 -1.07 -39.19
N SER A 308 13.28 -1.60 -39.62
CA SER A 308 12.32 -0.95 -40.51
C SER A 308 11.57 0.21 -39.86
N GLU A 309 11.40 0.21 -38.53
CA GLU A 309 10.75 1.34 -37.82
C GLU A 309 11.75 2.49 -37.56
N SER A 310 13.01 2.19 -37.21
CA SER A 310 14.05 3.21 -37.00
C SER A 310 14.55 3.86 -38.30
N SER A 311 14.58 3.10 -39.40
CA SER A 311 14.96 3.62 -40.72
C SER A 311 13.90 4.54 -41.34
N LYS A 312 12.61 4.33 -41.00
CA LYS A 312 11.55 5.27 -41.37
C LYS A 312 11.63 6.55 -40.56
N THR A 313 12.27 6.56 -39.40
CA THR A 313 12.41 7.78 -38.60
C THR A 313 13.52 8.72 -39.05
N THR A 314 14.58 8.21 -39.68
CA THR A 314 15.72 9.05 -40.08
C THR A 314 15.47 9.82 -41.39
N TRP A 315 14.62 9.31 -42.29
CA TRP A 315 14.39 9.94 -43.60
C TRP A 315 13.55 11.23 -43.55
N TRP A 316 12.76 11.46 -42.49
CA TRP A 316 11.96 12.69 -42.34
C TRP A 316 12.62 13.79 -41.50
N LEU A 317 13.71 13.50 -40.79
CA LEU A 317 14.41 14.46 -39.92
C LEU A 317 14.98 15.66 -40.70
N ASN A 318 15.24 15.52 -41.99
CA ASN A 318 15.73 16.61 -42.83
C ASN A 318 14.66 17.63 -43.25
N ARG A 319 13.40 17.52 -42.78
CA ARG A 319 12.30 18.33 -43.34
C ARG A 319 11.39 19.08 -42.37
N LEU A 320 11.60 19.08 -41.06
CA LEU A 320 10.67 19.75 -40.14
C LEU A 320 11.36 20.50 -38.98
N ILE A 321 11.74 21.75 -39.26
CA ILE A 321 11.79 22.82 -38.27
C ILE A 321 10.32 23.22 -38.00
N GLY A 322 9.82 23.01 -36.78
CA GLY A 322 8.57 23.65 -36.33
C GLY A 322 7.41 22.77 -35.85
N ARG A 323 7.61 21.51 -35.43
CA ARG A 323 6.53 20.74 -34.76
C ARG A 323 7.07 19.96 -33.56
N THR A 324 6.55 20.26 -32.37
CA THR A 324 6.82 19.57 -31.10
C THR A 324 6.17 18.17 -31.09
N LYS A 325 6.68 17.26 -31.92
CA LYS A 325 6.43 15.83 -31.78
C LYS A 325 7.51 15.27 -30.85
N LYS A 326 7.10 14.75 -29.68
CA LYS A 326 7.98 14.11 -28.70
C LYS A 326 8.76 12.99 -29.40
N MET A 327 10.04 13.22 -29.70
CA MET A 327 10.89 12.24 -30.37
C MET A 327 11.20 11.12 -29.38
N THR A 328 10.73 9.91 -29.67
CA THR A 328 11.12 8.70 -28.94
C THR A 328 12.50 8.30 -29.44
N VAL A 329 13.55 8.85 -28.82
CA VAL A 329 14.91 8.35 -28.99
C VAL A 329 14.94 6.93 -28.42
N ASP A 330 15.28 5.95 -29.24
CA ASP A 330 15.56 4.59 -28.76
C ASP A 330 16.93 4.57 -28.08
N TRP A 331 16.99 4.01 -26.89
CA TRP A 331 18.18 4.03 -26.02
C TRP A 331 18.64 2.62 -25.70
N PRO A 332 19.94 2.36 -25.48
CA PRO A 332 20.42 1.04 -25.09
C PRO A 332 19.97 0.64 -23.68
N PHE A 333 20.21 -0.63 -23.32
CA PHE A 333 20.08 -1.11 -21.95
C PHE A 333 20.92 -0.24 -21.00
N PRO A 334 20.40 0.18 -19.83
CA PRO A 334 21.03 1.21 -18.99
C PRO A 334 22.31 0.78 -18.27
N PHE A 335 22.67 -0.51 -18.28
CA PHE A 335 23.88 -1.01 -17.61
C PHE A 335 24.78 -1.73 -18.61
N GLU A 336 26.09 -1.51 -18.52
CA GLU A 336 27.06 -2.16 -19.40
C GLU A 336 28.28 -2.59 -18.60
N GLU A 337 28.81 -3.76 -18.94
CA GLU A 337 30.00 -4.32 -18.31
C GLU A 337 31.18 -3.34 -18.38
N GLY A 338 31.82 -3.10 -17.24
CA GLY A 338 33.01 -2.26 -17.17
C GLY A 338 32.77 -0.75 -17.29
N LYS A 339 31.54 -0.28 -17.51
CA LYS A 339 31.19 1.15 -17.59
C LYS A 339 30.60 1.66 -16.28
N LEU A 340 30.89 2.92 -15.98
CA LEU A 340 30.29 3.60 -14.84
C LEU A 340 28.83 3.97 -15.14
N PHE A 341 27.98 3.86 -14.14
CA PHE A 341 26.62 4.38 -14.16
C PHE A 341 26.33 5.13 -12.86
N VAL A 342 25.34 6.03 -12.93
CA VAL A 342 24.74 6.70 -11.76
C VAL A 342 23.29 6.26 -11.65
N LEU A 343 22.99 5.39 -10.70
CA LEU A 343 21.64 4.94 -10.41
C LEU A 343 21.06 5.78 -9.28
N THR A 344 19.90 6.39 -9.50
CA THR A 344 19.14 7.11 -8.50
C THR A 344 17.79 6.42 -8.27
N LEU A 345 17.58 5.93 -7.05
CA LEU A 345 16.30 5.47 -6.54
C LEU A 345 15.63 6.62 -5.80
N SER A 346 14.37 6.94 -6.14
CA SER A 346 13.58 8.00 -5.50
C SER A 346 12.30 7.42 -4.90
N ALA A 347 11.95 7.84 -3.68
CA ALA A 347 10.68 7.50 -3.04
C ALA A 347 9.57 8.47 -3.48
N GLY A 348 8.67 8.00 -4.34
CA GLY A 348 7.48 8.71 -4.80
C GLY A 348 6.28 8.58 -3.86
N LEU A 349 5.09 8.96 -4.34
CA LEU A 349 3.85 8.85 -3.58
C LEU A 349 3.25 7.45 -3.74
N GLU A 350 3.34 6.86 -4.93
CA GLU A 350 2.77 5.55 -5.27
C GLU A 350 3.83 4.43 -5.35
N GLY A 351 5.12 4.77 -5.42
CA GLY A 351 6.17 3.76 -5.49
C GLY A 351 7.61 4.28 -5.49
N TYR A 352 8.55 3.39 -5.78
CA TYR A 352 9.96 3.71 -6.00
C TYR A 352 10.23 3.94 -7.48
N HIS A 353 10.99 4.98 -7.80
CA HIS A 353 11.38 5.31 -9.18
C HIS A 353 12.88 5.16 -9.36
N ILE A 354 13.28 4.40 -10.37
CA ILE A 354 14.68 4.11 -10.69
C ILE A 354 15.04 4.90 -11.94
N SER A 355 16.05 5.75 -11.80
CA SER A 355 16.67 6.46 -12.91
C SER A 355 18.14 6.07 -13.03
N VAL A 356 18.64 5.97 -14.25
CA VAL A 356 20.06 5.72 -14.53
C VAL A 356 20.57 6.83 -15.43
N ASP A 357 21.68 7.46 -15.04
CA ASP A 357 22.30 8.60 -15.71
C ASP A 357 21.32 9.75 -16.00
N GLY A 358 20.42 9.99 -15.05
CA GLY A 358 19.40 11.05 -15.12
C GLY A 358 18.16 10.70 -15.95
N ARG A 359 18.08 9.50 -16.53
CA ARG A 359 16.91 9.02 -17.27
C ARG A 359 16.11 8.02 -16.44
N HIS A 360 14.81 8.22 -16.33
CA HIS A 360 13.89 7.23 -15.75
C HIS A 360 13.90 5.93 -16.56
N ILE A 361 14.05 4.80 -15.86
CA ILE A 361 14.12 3.45 -16.45
C ILE A 361 12.92 2.61 -16.06
N THR A 362 12.55 2.63 -14.78
CA THR A 362 11.48 1.77 -14.25
C THR A 362 10.94 2.32 -12.94
N SER A 363 9.67 2.03 -12.68
CA SER A 363 8.98 2.35 -11.44
C SER A 363 8.37 1.09 -10.83
N PHE A 364 8.54 0.93 -9.52
CA PHE A 364 8.01 -0.19 -8.76
C PHE A 364 6.98 0.32 -7.74
N PRO A 365 5.69 -0.08 -7.84
CA PRO A 365 4.66 0.37 -6.92
C PRO A 365 4.93 -0.16 -5.50
N TYR A 366 4.51 0.58 -4.48
CA TYR A 366 4.60 0.09 -3.10
C TYR A 366 3.77 -1.18 -2.91
N ARG A 367 4.35 -2.17 -2.23
CA ARG A 367 3.63 -3.35 -1.79
C ARG A 367 3.08 -3.17 -0.39
N THR A 368 1.89 -3.71 -0.16
CA THR A 368 1.27 -3.72 1.16
C THR A 368 2.15 -4.45 2.17
N GLY A 369 2.25 -3.89 3.39
CA GLY A 369 3.02 -4.49 4.48
C GLY A 369 4.37 -3.81 4.76
N PHE A 370 4.80 -2.84 3.94
CA PHE A 370 6.00 -2.04 4.17
C PHE A 370 5.70 -0.56 4.02
N ALA A 371 6.18 0.24 4.97
CA ALA A 371 6.23 1.68 4.90
C ALA A 371 7.63 2.15 4.50
N LEU A 372 7.75 3.40 4.04
CA LEU A 372 9.04 4.01 3.72
C LEU A 372 10.01 4.01 4.91
N GLU A 373 9.48 4.15 6.12
CA GLU A 373 10.25 4.08 7.36
C GLU A 373 10.87 2.71 7.63
N ASP A 374 10.32 1.64 7.06
CA ASP A 374 10.83 0.29 7.26
C ASP A 374 12.12 0.06 6.46
N ALA A 375 12.41 0.90 5.45
CA ALA A 375 13.62 0.83 4.63
C ALA A 375 14.86 1.34 5.39
N THR A 376 15.28 0.59 6.40
CA THR A 376 16.37 0.96 7.32
C THR A 376 17.77 0.56 6.84
N GLY A 377 17.88 -0.06 5.67
CA GLY A 377 19.15 -0.46 5.07
C GLY A 377 19.11 -0.46 3.56
N LEU A 378 20.25 -0.13 2.95
CA LEU A 378 20.52 -0.31 1.53
C LEU A 378 21.68 -1.31 1.38
N SER A 379 21.43 -2.43 0.71
CA SER A 379 22.42 -3.47 0.42
C SER A 379 22.73 -3.51 -1.08
N LEU A 380 24.00 -3.75 -1.44
CA LEU A 380 24.39 -4.01 -2.83
C LEU A 380 25.28 -5.23 -2.95
N ASN A 381 24.86 -6.20 -3.75
CA ASN A 381 25.49 -7.51 -3.89
C ASN A 381 25.67 -7.88 -5.38
N GLY A 382 26.47 -8.91 -5.67
CA GLY A 382 26.71 -9.42 -7.02
C GLY A 382 27.90 -8.77 -7.74
N ASP A 383 27.83 -8.74 -9.06
CA ASP A 383 28.90 -8.39 -10.00
C ASP A 383 29.01 -6.87 -10.19
N ILE A 384 29.28 -6.14 -9.11
CA ILE A 384 29.37 -4.67 -9.14
C ILE A 384 30.53 -4.15 -8.28
N ASP A 385 31.25 -3.17 -8.82
CA ASP A 385 32.21 -2.35 -8.09
C ASP A 385 31.57 -1.01 -7.70
N VAL A 386 31.26 -0.86 -6.42
CA VAL A 386 30.67 0.36 -5.87
C VAL A 386 31.75 1.42 -5.68
N HIS A 387 31.55 2.60 -6.26
CA HIS A 387 32.46 3.74 -6.14
C HIS A 387 32.03 4.69 -5.03
N ALA A 388 30.74 5.03 -4.99
CA ALA A 388 30.16 5.89 -3.98
C ALA A 388 28.66 5.62 -3.82
N ILE A 389 28.15 5.87 -2.62
CA ILE A 389 26.73 5.84 -2.31
C ILE A 389 26.37 7.12 -1.58
N PHE A 390 25.24 7.73 -1.97
CA PHE A 390 24.71 8.91 -1.36
C PHE A 390 23.23 8.73 -1.07
N ALA A 391 22.81 9.04 0.15
CA ALA A 391 21.42 9.06 0.58
C ALA A 391 21.09 10.47 1.03
N ALA A 392 19.98 11.04 0.59
CA ALA A 392 19.58 12.39 0.97
C ALA A 392 18.06 12.58 0.99
N SER A 393 17.66 13.73 1.54
CA SER A 393 16.27 14.01 1.89
C SER A 393 15.72 12.91 2.82
N LEU A 394 16.58 12.41 3.70
CA LEU A 394 16.23 11.42 4.71
C LEU A 394 15.48 12.12 5.85
N PRO A 395 14.58 11.41 6.55
CA PRO A 395 13.92 11.95 7.73
C PRO A 395 14.96 12.32 8.80
N THR A 396 14.87 13.54 9.35
CA THR A 396 15.79 14.06 10.40
C THR A 396 15.39 13.64 11.82
N SER A 397 14.28 12.94 11.95
CA SER A 397 13.81 12.35 13.19
C SER A 397 13.40 10.92 12.90
N HIS A 398 13.53 10.06 13.91
CA HIS A 398 12.85 8.77 13.85
C HIS A 398 11.37 9.02 13.55
N PRO A 399 10.66 8.09 12.88
CA PRO A 399 9.22 8.20 12.66
C PRO A 399 8.44 8.43 13.97
N ASN A 400 9.08 8.15 15.11
CA ASN A 400 8.65 8.49 16.45
C ASN A 400 8.63 9.99 16.81
N TYR A 401 8.79 10.92 15.85
CA TYR A 401 8.68 12.36 16.09
C TYR A 401 8.00 13.13 14.94
N ALA A 402 6.90 12.59 14.40
CA ALA A 402 5.79 13.44 13.98
C ALA A 402 4.68 13.39 15.05
N PRO A 403 4.83 14.07 16.21
CA PRO A 403 3.65 14.40 16.98
C PRO A 403 2.78 15.28 16.08
N GLN A 404 1.60 14.79 15.70
CA GLN A 404 0.56 15.54 15.00
C GLN A 404 0.79 15.89 13.52
N ARG A 405 0.93 14.89 12.63
CA ARG A 405 0.47 15.09 11.24
C ARG A 405 -0.90 14.44 11.05
N HIS A 406 -1.92 15.20 11.44
CA HIS A 406 -3.31 15.09 10.98
C HIS A 406 -3.95 13.70 10.93
N LEU A 407 -3.60 12.81 11.86
CA LEU A 407 -4.54 11.78 12.25
C LEU A 407 -5.65 12.51 12.98
N GLU A 408 -6.72 12.76 12.25
CA GLU A 408 -7.93 13.38 12.75
C GLU A 408 -8.54 12.43 13.79
N MET A 409 -7.99 12.44 15.01
CA MET A 409 -8.54 11.87 16.22
C MET A 409 -9.79 12.67 16.57
N SER A 410 -10.75 12.65 15.67
CA SER A 410 -12.04 13.28 15.84
C SER A 410 -12.92 12.34 16.64
N SER A 411 -13.69 12.92 17.56
CA SER A 411 -14.70 12.20 18.32
C SER A 411 -15.74 11.55 17.41
N ILE A 412 -15.90 12.05 16.18
CA ILE A 412 -16.82 11.45 15.21
C ILE A 412 -16.43 10.00 14.97
N TRP A 413 -15.15 9.63 14.81
CA TRP A 413 -14.78 8.25 14.45
C TRP A 413 -14.74 7.26 15.62
N LYS A 414 -15.13 7.66 16.83
CA LYS A 414 -15.15 6.76 18.00
C LYS A 414 -16.24 5.70 17.85
N ALA A 415 -15.95 4.49 18.32
CA ALA A 415 -16.96 3.46 18.44
C ALA A 415 -18.00 3.84 19.50
N PRO A 416 -19.27 3.52 19.26
CA PRO A 416 -20.28 3.63 20.28
C PRO A 416 -20.04 2.62 21.40
N SER A 417 -20.61 2.91 22.57
CA SER A 417 -20.62 2.00 23.71
C SER A 417 -21.29 0.68 23.34
N LEU A 418 -20.76 -0.42 23.89
CA LEU A 418 -21.36 -1.74 23.69
C LEU A 418 -22.80 -1.76 24.23
N PRO A 419 -23.75 -2.34 23.49
CA PRO A 419 -25.13 -2.49 23.95
C PRO A 419 -25.21 -3.55 25.06
N ASN A 420 -26.21 -3.41 25.93
CA ASN A 420 -26.46 -4.32 27.05
C ASN A 420 -27.25 -5.60 26.65
N GLY A 421 -27.23 -5.98 25.37
CA GLY A 421 -27.99 -7.10 24.81
C GLY A 421 -27.41 -7.61 23.49
N PRO A 422 -27.97 -8.70 22.94
CA PRO A 422 -27.48 -9.28 21.69
C PRO A 422 -27.67 -8.30 20.54
N VAL A 423 -26.67 -8.26 19.66
CA VAL A 423 -26.69 -7.44 18.44
C VAL A 423 -27.23 -8.25 17.28
N GLU A 424 -27.68 -7.56 16.22
CA GLU A 424 -28.11 -8.23 14.99
C GLU A 424 -26.90 -8.86 14.27
N LEU A 425 -25.74 -8.21 14.35
CA LEU A 425 -24.51 -8.65 13.69
C LEU A 425 -23.26 -8.16 14.44
N PHE A 426 -22.29 -9.05 14.57
CA PHE A 426 -20.95 -8.74 15.05
C PHE A 426 -19.93 -8.93 13.92
N ILE A 427 -19.08 -7.93 13.72
CA ILE A 427 -18.04 -7.93 12.69
C ILE A 427 -16.68 -7.84 13.39
N GLY A 428 -15.90 -8.92 13.33
CA GLY A 428 -14.51 -8.94 13.76
C GLY A 428 -13.58 -8.69 12.58
N ILE A 429 -12.73 -7.67 12.70
CA ILE A 429 -11.76 -7.29 11.66
C ILE A 429 -10.37 -7.66 12.13
N LEU A 430 -9.67 -8.47 11.34
CA LEU A 430 -8.26 -8.79 11.58
C LEU A 430 -7.36 -7.62 11.16
N SER A 431 -6.50 -7.15 12.05
CA SER A 431 -5.56 -6.05 11.77
C SER A 431 -4.20 -6.28 12.48
N ALA A 432 -3.19 -5.49 12.10
CA ALA A 432 -1.82 -5.54 12.63
C ALA A 432 -1.45 -4.22 13.31
N GLY A 433 -0.49 -4.23 14.23
CA GLY A 433 -0.20 -3.06 15.07
C GLY A 433 0.13 -1.78 14.28
N ASN A 434 0.87 -1.91 13.18
CA ASN A 434 1.30 -0.82 12.31
C ASN A 434 0.27 -0.41 11.23
N HIS A 435 -0.88 -1.09 11.11
CA HIS A 435 -1.91 -0.81 10.09
C HIS A 435 -2.92 0.28 10.51
N PHE A 436 -2.42 1.41 11.01
CA PHE A 436 -3.27 2.51 11.48
C PHE A 436 -4.11 3.11 10.33
N ALA A 437 -3.51 3.33 9.16
CA ALA A 437 -4.16 3.98 8.02
C ALA A 437 -5.34 3.17 7.49
N GLU A 438 -5.19 1.84 7.42
CA GLU A 438 -6.22 0.89 7.00
C GLU A 438 -7.39 0.90 7.98
N ARG A 439 -7.11 0.91 9.29
CA ARG A 439 -8.17 1.06 10.32
C ARG A 439 -8.90 2.38 10.15
N MET A 440 -8.19 3.48 9.88
CA MET A 440 -8.84 4.77 9.61
C MET A 440 -9.66 4.79 8.33
N ALA A 441 -9.21 4.14 7.26
CA ALA A 441 -9.99 4.01 6.03
C ALA A 441 -11.31 3.27 6.29
N VAL A 442 -11.27 2.19 7.08
CA VAL A 442 -12.46 1.46 7.51
C VAL A 442 -13.37 2.32 8.40
N ARG A 443 -12.80 3.03 9.38
CA ARG A 443 -13.54 3.98 10.24
C ARG A 443 -14.24 5.06 9.42
N LYS A 444 -13.58 5.65 8.43
CA LYS A 444 -14.10 6.74 7.59
C LYS A 444 -15.08 6.28 6.51
N SER A 445 -15.13 4.98 6.22
CA SER A 445 -16.00 4.41 5.19
C SER A 445 -17.24 3.75 5.80
N TRP A 446 -17.35 2.42 5.70
CA TRP A 446 -18.57 1.69 6.02
C TRP A 446 -18.87 1.61 7.53
N MET A 447 -17.89 1.81 8.41
CA MET A 447 -18.16 1.93 9.86
C MET A 447 -19.04 3.15 10.22
N GLN A 448 -19.25 4.06 9.26
CA GLN A 448 -20.16 5.20 9.39
C GLN A 448 -21.62 4.86 9.19
N HIS A 449 -21.91 3.63 8.77
CA HIS A 449 -23.28 3.22 8.50
C HIS A 449 -24.16 3.32 9.75
N LYS A 450 -25.44 3.70 9.55
CA LYS A 450 -26.40 3.98 10.64
C LYS A 450 -26.51 2.85 11.67
N PHE A 451 -26.49 1.59 11.22
CA PHE A 451 -26.62 0.43 12.11
C PHE A 451 -25.39 0.18 12.99
N ILE A 452 -24.21 0.60 12.54
CA ILE A 452 -22.98 0.54 13.36
C ILE A 452 -23.00 1.68 14.37
N ARG A 453 -23.42 2.88 13.93
CA ARG A 453 -23.56 4.06 14.80
C ARG A 453 -24.61 3.92 15.87
N SER A 454 -25.70 3.20 15.60
CA SER A 454 -26.78 2.91 16.55
C SER A 454 -26.51 1.71 17.45
N SER A 455 -25.35 1.05 17.32
CA SER A 455 -24.99 -0.20 18.02
C SER A 455 -25.87 -1.42 17.71
N ASN A 456 -26.65 -1.41 16.62
CA ASN A 456 -27.34 -2.62 16.14
C ASN A 456 -26.35 -3.64 15.54
N VAL A 457 -25.26 -3.12 14.96
CA VAL A 457 -24.12 -3.89 14.47
C VAL A 457 -22.88 -3.45 15.23
N VAL A 458 -22.14 -4.40 15.81
CA VAL A 458 -20.90 -4.09 16.52
C VAL A 458 -19.71 -4.48 15.66
N THR A 459 -18.77 -3.55 15.49
CA THR A 459 -17.53 -3.78 14.75
C THR A 459 -16.33 -3.56 15.66
N ARG A 460 -15.38 -4.50 15.67
CA ARG A 460 -14.15 -4.40 16.46
C ARG A 460 -12.95 -4.90 15.66
N PHE A 461 -11.83 -4.18 15.76
CA PHE A 461 -10.53 -4.60 15.26
C PHE A 461 -9.85 -5.51 16.27
N PHE A 462 -9.26 -6.62 15.83
CA PHE A 462 -8.49 -7.52 16.68
C PHE A 462 -7.02 -7.44 16.28
N VAL A 463 -6.21 -6.95 17.22
CA VAL A 463 -4.80 -6.62 16.97
C VAL A 463 -3.94 -7.29 18.03
N ALA A 464 -2.91 -8.01 17.59
CA ALA A 464 -1.92 -8.62 18.48
C ALA A 464 -0.72 -7.68 18.66
N LEU A 465 0.17 -8.00 19.60
CA LEU A 465 1.30 -7.13 19.91
C LEU A 465 2.36 -7.19 18.82
N HIS A 466 2.87 -6.04 18.42
CA HIS A 466 3.93 -5.91 17.43
C HIS A 466 5.32 -6.13 18.08
N ALA A 467 6.32 -6.57 17.30
CA ALA A 467 7.69 -6.74 17.81
C ALA A 467 8.30 -5.40 18.30
N ARG A 468 8.17 -4.34 17.49
CA ARG A 468 8.49 -2.95 17.86
C ARG A 468 7.66 -2.49 19.07
N LYS A 469 8.35 -2.15 20.17
CA LYS A 469 7.74 -1.67 21.43
C LYS A 469 6.97 -0.37 21.24
N GLU A 470 7.48 0.52 20.39
CA GLU A 470 6.92 1.85 20.10
C GLU A 470 5.55 1.74 19.42
N VAL A 471 5.43 0.81 18.47
CA VAL A 471 4.16 0.52 17.78
C VAL A 471 3.08 0.10 18.79
N ASN A 472 3.44 -0.70 19.80
CA ASN A 472 2.49 -1.12 20.83
C ASN A 472 2.01 0.04 21.72
N VAL A 473 2.88 1.01 21.99
CA VAL A 473 2.54 2.22 22.74
C VAL A 473 1.52 3.04 21.97
N GLU A 474 1.73 3.26 20.68
CA GLU A 474 0.81 4.01 19.82
C GLU A 474 -0.51 3.27 19.63
N LEU A 475 -0.45 1.96 19.38
CA LEU A 475 -1.63 1.10 19.26
C LEU A 475 -2.47 1.14 20.53
N LYS A 476 -1.85 1.14 21.71
CA LYS A 476 -2.58 1.29 22.99
C LYS A 476 -3.29 2.63 23.08
N LYS A 477 -2.63 3.73 22.72
CA LYS A 477 -3.26 5.07 22.68
C LYS A 477 -4.43 5.12 21.69
N GLU A 478 -4.27 4.50 20.52
CA GLU A 478 -5.33 4.38 19.52
C GLU A 478 -6.53 3.60 20.06
N ALA A 479 -6.28 2.44 20.67
CA ALA A 479 -7.31 1.57 21.24
C ALA A 479 -8.11 2.29 22.33
N GLU A 480 -7.42 2.99 23.24
CA GLU A 480 -8.03 3.80 24.28
C GLU A 480 -8.84 4.99 23.71
N TYR A 481 -8.38 5.59 22.61
CA TYR A 481 -9.04 6.75 22.02
C TYR A 481 -10.33 6.40 21.27
N PHE A 482 -10.26 5.44 20.34
CA PHE A 482 -11.38 5.07 19.47
C PHE A 482 -12.31 4.02 20.09
N GLY A 483 -11.81 3.20 21.02
CA GLY A 483 -12.61 2.20 21.73
C GLY A 483 -13.09 1.03 20.87
N ASP A 484 -12.53 0.87 19.67
CA ASP A 484 -12.92 -0.14 18.68
C ASP A 484 -11.86 -1.24 18.49
N ILE A 485 -10.76 -1.21 19.23
CA ILE A 485 -9.67 -2.20 19.14
C ILE A 485 -9.68 -3.13 20.35
N VAL A 486 -9.75 -4.43 20.09
CA VAL A 486 -9.52 -5.51 21.05
C VAL A 486 -8.07 -5.97 20.89
N MET A 487 -7.26 -5.72 21.92
CA MET A 487 -5.88 -6.17 22.00
C MET A 487 -5.84 -7.65 22.37
N VAL A 488 -5.11 -8.45 21.58
CA VAL A 488 -4.87 -9.86 21.88
C VAL A 488 -3.44 -10.01 22.42
N PRO A 489 -3.22 -10.49 23.65
CA PRO A 489 -1.95 -10.36 24.36
C PRO A 489 -0.92 -11.43 23.95
N TYR A 490 -0.70 -11.63 22.66
CA TYR A 490 0.36 -12.46 22.09
C TYR A 490 1.16 -11.69 21.04
N MET A 491 2.37 -12.16 20.70
CA MET A 491 3.20 -11.56 19.66
C MET A 491 2.65 -11.85 18.26
N ASP A 492 2.36 -10.81 17.49
CA ASP A 492 1.73 -10.92 16.18
C ASP A 492 2.59 -11.73 15.21
N ASN A 493 1.96 -12.70 14.57
CA ASN A 493 2.58 -13.60 13.61
C ASN A 493 1.50 -14.08 12.64
N TYR A 494 1.81 -14.10 11.34
CA TYR A 494 0.91 -14.56 10.29
C TYR A 494 0.41 -15.99 10.52
N ASP A 495 1.28 -16.90 10.97
CA ASP A 495 0.92 -18.29 11.25
C ASP A 495 -0.11 -18.40 12.39
N LEU A 496 -0.21 -17.35 13.21
CA LEU A 496 -1.12 -17.25 14.35
C LEU A 496 -2.39 -16.43 14.03
N VAL A 497 -2.69 -16.14 12.76
CA VAL A 497 -3.94 -15.48 12.36
C VAL A 497 -5.16 -16.27 12.86
N VAL A 498 -5.07 -17.61 12.87
CA VAL A 498 -6.10 -18.50 13.42
C VAL A 498 -6.41 -18.16 14.89
N LEU A 499 -5.42 -17.74 15.67
CA LEU A 499 -5.62 -17.38 17.09
C LEU A 499 -6.39 -16.06 17.24
N LYS A 500 -6.15 -15.07 16.38
CA LYS A 500 -7.00 -13.86 16.33
C LYS A 500 -8.44 -14.20 15.95
N THR A 501 -8.64 -15.14 15.02
CA THR A 501 -9.98 -15.62 14.67
C THR A 501 -10.69 -16.26 15.86
N LEU A 502 -9.98 -17.08 16.65
CA LEU A 502 -10.51 -17.62 17.90
C LEU A 502 -10.82 -16.53 18.93
N ALA A 503 -9.96 -15.51 19.04
CA ALA A 503 -10.17 -14.36 19.91
C ALA A 503 -11.44 -13.58 19.54
N ILE A 504 -11.74 -13.43 18.24
CA ILE A 504 -12.97 -12.79 17.77
C ILE A 504 -14.19 -13.59 18.23
N SER A 505 -14.20 -14.90 17.98
CA SER A 505 -15.30 -15.78 18.37
C SER A 505 -15.51 -15.78 19.89
N GLU A 506 -14.43 -15.89 20.66
CA GLU A 506 -14.46 -15.85 22.13
C GLU A 506 -15.03 -14.53 22.63
N TYR A 507 -14.55 -13.39 22.11
CA TYR A 507 -15.01 -12.07 22.51
C TYR A 507 -16.51 -11.86 22.24
N GLY A 508 -17.00 -12.30 21.07
CA GLY A 508 -18.40 -12.20 20.72
C GLY A 508 -19.31 -12.96 21.70
N VAL A 509 -18.89 -14.18 22.09
CA VAL A 509 -19.66 -15.03 23.01
C VAL A 509 -19.53 -14.56 24.46
N SER A 510 -18.32 -14.28 24.94
CA SER A 510 -18.04 -13.95 26.35
C SER A 510 -18.64 -12.61 26.78
N ARG A 511 -18.84 -11.70 25.83
CA ARG A 511 -19.53 -10.41 26.05
C ARG A 511 -21.05 -10.48 25.84
N GLY A 512 -21.61 -11.65 25.48
CA GLY A 512 -23.03 -11.80 25.17
C GLY A 512 -23.46 -10.99 23.93
N ILE A 513 -22.51 -10.59 23.08
CA ILE A 513 -22.77 -9.83 21.85
C ILE A 513 -23.49 -10.73 20.85
N ILE A 514 -23.04 -11.98 20.71
CA ILE A 514 -23.69 -12.99 19.88
C ILE A 514 -24.20 -14.17 20.72
N THR A 515 -25.39 -14.66 20.39
CA THR A 515 -25.99 -15.90 20.93
C THR A 515 -25.89 -17.08 19.96
N LYS A 516 -25.51 -16.82 18.70
CA LYS A 516 -25.32 -17.80 17.62
C LYS A 516 -24.14 -17.37 16.75
N LEU A 517 -23.37 -18.32 16.24
CA LEU A 517 -22.22 -18.08 15.35
C LEU A 517 -22.61 -17.46 14.00
N GLU A 518 -23.84 -17.65 13.53
CA GLU A 518 -24.33 -17.04 12.28
C GLU A 518 -24.38 -15.50 12.34
N MET A 519 -24.30 -14.93 13.54
CA MET A 519 -24.24 -13.47 13.76
C MET A 519 -22.80 -12.94 13.73
N LEU A 520 -21.80 -13.75 13.35
CA LEU A 520 -20.40 -13.35 13.23
C LEU A 520 -19.98 -13.26 11.76
N ILE A 521 -19.50 -12.08 11.34
CA ILE A 521 -18.75 -11.90 10.11
C ILE A 521 -17.28 -11.65 10.44
N LEU A 522 -16.40 -12.41 9.80
CA LEU A 522 -14.96 -12.23 9.85
C LEU A 522 -14.51 -11.50 8.58
N ILE A 523 -13.90 -10.34 8.76
CA ILE A 523 -13.29 -9.60 7.66
C ILE A 523 -11.77 -9.76 7.76
N PHE A 524 -11.21 -10.41 6.75
CA PHE A 524 -9.77 -10.46 6.52
C PHE A 524 -9.44 -9.56 5.34
N PHE A 525 -8.53 -8.61 5.56
CA PHE A 525 -7.89 -7.88 4.47
C PHE A 525 -6.53 -8.55 4.25
N PRO A 526 -6.43 -9.56 3.36
CA PRO A 526 -5.13 -10.09 2.99
C PRO A 526 -4.28 -8.94 2.42
N PRO A 527 -2.95 -8.96 2.62
CA PRO A 527 -2.08 -8.14 1.78
C PRO A 527 -2.42 -8.46 0.32
N LYS A 528 -2.57 -7.43 -0.52
CA LYS A 528 -2.78 -7.66 -1.95
C LYS A 528 -1.54 -8.37 -2.48
N THR A 529 -1.70 -9.63 -2.90
CA THR A 529 -0.66 -10.45 -3.55
C THR A 529 -0.27 -9.89 -4.90
#